data_AF-A0A5C1B035-F1
#
_entry.id   AF-A0A5C1B035-F1
#
_cell.length_a   1.000
_cell.length_b   1.000
_cell.length_c   1.000
_cell.angle_alpha   90.00
_cell.angle_beta   90.00
_cell.angle_gamma   90.00
#
_symmetry.space_group_name_H-M   'P 1'
#
loop_
_entity.id
_entity.type
_entity.pdbx_description
1 polymer ?
#
loop_
_entity_poly.entity_id
_entity_poly.type
_entity_poly.pdbx_seq_one_letter_code
_entity_poly.pdbx_strand_id
1 'polypeptide(L)' 'MDEERIKRIARAMCRAARLDPDKPAGNKGPYTMSMREPGHESPQPAWMLFRKEAAQFAAQHSEVAVRL' A
#
# COMPACT_ATOMS: atom_id res chain seq x y z
N MET A 1 -0.67 15.59 5.06
CA MET A 1 -1.32 14.79 6.12
C MET A 1 -1.85 13.48 5.57
N ASP A 2 -2.54 13.48 4.43
CA ASP A 2 -3.12 12.26 3.83
C ASP A 2 -2.11 11.23 3.34
N GLU A 3 -0.98 11.65 2.79
CA GLU A 3 0.02 10.68 2.28
C GLU A 3 0.60 9.78 3.39
N GLU A 4 0.91 10.34 4.56
CA GLU A 4 1.39 9.57 5.72
C GLU A 4 0.32 8.62 6.28
N ARG A 5 -0.96 9.00 6.14
CA ARG A 5 -2.09 8.16 6.51
C ARG A 5 -2.28 7.02 5.52
N ILE A 6 -2.21 7.30 4.22
CA ILE A 6 -2.25 6.33 3.13
C ILE A 6 -1.12 5.32 3.29
N LYS A 7 0.12 5.78 3.55
CA LYS A 7 1.26 4.90 3.83
C LYS A 7 0.99 3.98 5.03
N ARG A 8 0.45 4.50 6.15
CA ARG A 8 0.11 3.69 7.33
C ARG A 8 -0.93 2.61 7.03
N ILE A 9 -2.00 2.97 6.30
CA ILE A 9 -3.06 2.02 5.91
C ILE A 9 -2.49 0.97 4.96
N ALA A 10 -1.74 1.38 3.94
CA ALA A 10 -1.11 0.47 2.98
C ALA A 10 -0.14 -0.51 3.67
N ARG A 11 0.67 -0.04 4.63
CA ARG A 11 1.54 -0.90 5.45
C ARG A 11 0.74 -1.90 6.29
N ALA A 12 -0.40 -1.48 6.85
CA ALA A 12 -1.28 -2.38 7.59
C ALA A 12 -1.89 -3.46 6.67
N MET A 13 -2.29 -3.09 5.46
CA MET A 13 -2.78 -4.02 4.43
C MET A 13 -1.70 -5.04 4.02
N CYS A 14 -0.45 -4.62 3.83
CA CYS A 14 0.65 -5.55 3.59
C CYS A 14 0.79 -6.58 4.72
N ARG A 15 0.76 -6.13 5.97
CA ARG A 15 0.89 -7.02 7.14
C ARG A 15 -0.28 -8.01 7.22
N ALA A 16 -1.50 -7.57 6.91
CA ALA A 16 -2.67 -8.44 6.83
C ALA A 16 -2.52 -9.52 5.74
N ALA A 17 -1.89 -9.16 4.60
CA ALA A 17 -1.55 -10.07 3.51
C ALA A 17 -0.28 -10.92 3.76
N ARG A 18 0.31 -10.87 4.96
CA ARG A 18 1.58 -11.52 5.32
C ARG A 18 2.76 -11.10 4.41
N LEU A 19 2.70 -9.88 3.88
CA LEU A 19 3.76 -9.23 3.11
C LEU A 19 4.55 -8.27 4.01
N ASP A 20 5.85 -8.18 3.76
CA ASP A 20 6.71 -7.20 4.42
C ASP A 20 6.58 -5.87 3.65
N PRO A 21 6.05 -4.80 4.27
CA PRO A 21 5.67 -3.57 3.58
C PRO A 21 6.85 -2.79 3.01
N ASP A 22 8.00 -2.83 3.67
CA ASP A 22 9.18 -2.04 3.30
C ASP A 22 10.16 -2.86 2.44
N LYS A 23 9.95 -4.18 2.32
CA LYS A 23 10.66 -4.99 1.34
C LYS A 23 10.01 -4.87 -0.04
N PRO A 24 10.78 -5.11 -1.12
CA PRO A 24 10.22 -5.37 -2.43
C PRO A 24 9.08 -6.38 -2.30
N ALA A 25 7.96 -6.13 -2.96
CA ALA A 25 7.04 -7.20 -3.26
C ALA A 25 7.81 -8.22 -4.12
N GLY A 26 8.42 -9.20 -3.46
CA GLY A 26 9.14 -10.26 -4.15
C GLY A 26 8.19 -10.85 -5.18
N ASN A 27 8.71 -11.13 -6.36
CA ASN A 27 8.01 -11.65 -7.54
C ASN A 27 7.43 -13.08 -7.28
N LYS A 28 6.62 -13.22 -6.23
CA LYS A 28 6.03 -14.46 -5.74
C LYS A 28 4.53 -14.41 -5.96
N GLY A 29 4.13 -14.26 -7.23
CA GLY A 29 2.76 -14.51 -7.64
C GLY A 29 2.31 -13.67 -8.84
N PRO A 30 1.31 -14.15 -9.60
CA PRO A 30 0.75 -13.43 -10.74
C PRO A 30 0.18 -12.05 -10.37
N TYR A 31 -0.22 -11.85 -9.11
CA TYR A 31 -0.71 -10.57 -8.60
C TYR A 31 0.35 -9.46 -8.54
N THR A 32 1.64 -9.77 -8.37
CA THR A 32 2.68 -8.73 -8.24
C THR A 32 3.20 -8.21 -9.58
N MET A 33 3.04 -8.99 -10.66
CA MET A 33 3.46 -8.55 -12.01
C MET A 33 2.55 -7.47 -12.59
N SER A 34 1.26 -7.47 -12.26
CA SER A 34 0.28 -6.54 -12.82
C SER A 34 0.23 -5.15 -12.16
N MET A 35 0.94 -4.94 -11.05
CA MET A 35 0.93 -3.68 -10.29
C MET A 35 2.20 -2.83 -10.46
N ARG A 36 3.12 -3.23 -11.36
CA ARG A 36 4.31 -2.43 -11.64
C ARG A 36 3.93 -1.24 -12.52
N GLU A 37 3.92 -0.03 -11.94
CA GLU A 37 3.71 1.18 -12.73
C GLU A 37 4.84 1.34 -13.77
N PRO A 38 4.53 1.66 -15.04
CA PRO A 38 5.55 1.85 -16.06
C PRO A 38 6.43 3.07 -15.72
N GLY A 39 7.74 2.87 -15.66
CA GLY A 39 8.74 3.93 -15.39
C GLY A 39 9.59 3.75 -14.12
N HIS A 40 9.35 2.71 -13.30
CA HIS A 40 10.19 2.43 -12.11
C HIS A 40 11.19 1.28 -12.37
N GLU A 41 12.46 1.64 -12.57
CA GLU A 41 13.59 0.70 -12.73
C GLU A 41 13.90 -0.11 -11.46
N SER A 42 13.54 0.41 -10.28
CA SER A 42 13.73 -0.26 -8.99
C SER A 42 12.48 -1.01 -8.51
N PRO A 43 12.64 -2.13 -7.76
CA PRO A 43 11.51 -2.82 -7.17
C PRO A 43 10.79 -1.90 -6.18
N GLN A 44 9.49 -1.68 -6.41
CA GLN A 44 8.67 -0.88 -5.51
C GLN A 44 8.45 -1.65 -4.19
N PRO A 45 8.43 -0.95 -3.04
CA PRO A 45 8.11 -1.56 -1.77
C PRO A 45 6.66 -2.08 -1.78
N ALA A 46 6.41 -3.17 -1.05
CA ALA A 46 5.12 -3.85 -1.11
C ALA A 46 3.92 -2.97 -0.70
N TRP A 47 4.12 -1.92 0.11
CA TRP A 47 3.05 -0.97 0.44
C TRP A 47 2.50 -0.22 -0.78
N MET A 48 3.30 -0.02 -1.84
CA MET A 48 2.83 0.66 -3.04
C MET A 48 1.75 -0.15 -3.79
N LEU A 49 1.74 -1.48 -3.65
CA LEU A 49 0.70 -2.34 -4.21
C LEU A 49 -0.70 -1.97 -3.72
N PHE A 50 -0.81 -1.56 -2.45
CA PHE A 50 -2.08 -1.23 -1.81
C PHE A 50 -2.31 0.28 -1.72
N ARG A 51 -1.49 1.10 -2.40
CA ARG A 51 -1.57 2.57 -2.30
C ARG A 51 -2.93 3.09 -2.75
N LYS A 52 -3.49 2.55 -3.83
CA LYS A 52 -4.77 2.99 -4.40
C LYS A 52 -5.92 2.65 -3.46
N GLU A 53 -5.95 1.44 -2.92
CA GLU A 53 -6.93 0.97 -1.96
C GLU A 53 -6.83 1.73 -0.64
N ALA A 54 -5.61 1.98 -0.16
CA ALA A 54 -5.37 2.79 1.01
C ALA A 54 -5.81 4.25 0.82
N ALA A 55 -5.64 4.82 -0.38
CA ALA A 55 -6.14 6.14 -0.72
C ALA A 55 -7.67 6.21 -0.73
N GLN A 56 -8.34 5.22 -1.34
CA GLN A 56 -9.79 5.13 -1.31
C GLN A 56 -10.32 4.96 0.12
N PHE A 57 -9.70 4.09 0.91
CA PHE A 57 -10.07 3.89 2.31
C PHE A 57 -9.87 5.16 3.15
N ALA A 58 -8.74 5.86 2.97
CA ALA A 58 -8.48 7.11 3.67
C ALA A 58 -9.50 8.20 3.32
N ALA A 59 -9.89 8.29 2.04
CA ALA A 59 -10.89 9.23 1.55
C ALA A 59 -12.30 8.90 2.08
N GLN A 60 -12.67 7.61 2.13
CA GLN A 60 -13.96 7.17 2.65
C GLN A 60 -14.09 7.31 4.18
N HIS A 61 -12.98 7.19 4.91
CA HIS A 61 -12.97 7.23 6.38
C HIS A 61 -12.29 8.48 6.95
N SER A 62 -12.36 9.62 6.25
CA SER A 62 -11.74 10.89 6.71
C SER A 62 -12.14 11.30 8.14
N GLU A 63 -13.33 10.91 8.61
CA GLU A 63 -13.87 11.25 9.93
C GLU A 63 -13.45 10.30 11.07
N VAL A 64 -13.04 9.07 10.79
CA VAL A 64 -12.78 8.05 11.83
C VAL A 64 -11.50 8.33 12.63
N ALA A 65 -10.56 9.10 12.07
CA ALA A 65 -9.29 9.43 12.73
C ALA A 65 -9.40 10.50 13.83
N VAL A 66 -10.56 11.16 13.99
CA VAL A 66 -10.77 12.21 15.00
C VAL A 66 -11.22 11.65 16.37
N ARG A 67 -11.43 10.33 16.50
CA ARG A 67 -12.04 9.72 17.69
C ARG A 67 -11.24 8.62 18.41
N LEU A 68 -9.90 8.70 18.39
CA LEU A 68 -9.05 7.85 19.24
C LEU A 68 -8.15 8.70 20.13
#